data_AF-A0A965D901-F1
#
_entry.id   AF-A0A965D901-F1
#
_cell.length_a   1.000
_cell.length_b   1.000
_cell.length_c   1.000
_cell.angle_alpha   90.00
_cell.angle_beta   90.00
_cell.angle_gamma   90.00
#
_symmetry.space_group_name_H-M   'P 1'
#
loop_
_entity.id
_entity.type
_entity.pdbx_description
1 polymer ?
#
loop_
_entity_poly.entity_id
_entity_poly.type
_entity_poly.pdbx_seq_one_letter_code
_entity_poly.pdbx_strand_id
1 'polypeptide(L)'
;MPLVRNNQLRALAVTTVVRSPALPDTPTIAEAGVPGYNVSGWYAILAPAGTPRAIVQLLNREIAALLQAPDVRQRLSTEGSMVAAGTPQQLAEHIRQEIGKWTRLVKEANIRLDANR
;
A
#
# COMPACT_ATOMS: atom_id res chain seq x y z
N MET A 1 -8.13 10.22 7.88
CA MET A 1 -9.45 9.64 7.58
C MET A 1 -10.55 10.58 8.10
N PRO A 2 -10.83 11.71 7.43
CA PRO A 2 -11.72 12.74 7.97
C PRO A 2 -13.18 12.27 8.15
N LEU A 3 -13.74 11.57 7.16
CA LEU A 3 -15.14 11.13 7.20
C LEU A 3 -15.43 10.13 8.34
N VAL A 4 -14.47 9.25 8.65
CA VAL A 4 -14.58 8.30 9.76
C VAL A 4 -14.46 9.01 11.10
N ARG A 5 -13.50 9.95 11.23
CA ARG A 5 -13.31 10.75 12.46
C ARG A 5 -14.49 11.67 12.75
N ASN A 6 -15.14 12.19 11.71
CA ASN A 6 -16.32 13.05 11.81
C ASN A 6 -17.63 12.25 11.98
N ASN A 7 -17.55 10.94 12.21
CA ASN A 7 -18.70 10.05 12.41
C ASN A 7 -19.70 10.01 11.24
N GLN A 8 -19.25 10.42 10.04
CA GLN A 8 -20.04 10.36 8.80
C GLN A 8 -19.95 8.97 8.16
N LEU A 9 -18.89 8.22 8.47
CA LEU A 9 -18.70 6.82 8.07
C LEU A 9 -18.25 6.00 9.27
N ARG A 10 -18.72 4.75 9.36
CA ARG A 10 -18.25 3.77 10.35
C ARG A 10 -17.28 2.80 9.69
N ALA A 11 -16.01 2.82 10.09
CA ALA A 11 -15.04 1.81 9.69
C ALA A 11 -15.36 0.49 10.39
N LEU A 12 -15.53 -0.61 9.65
CA LEU A 12 -15.84 -1.94 10.20
C LEU A 12 -14.58 -2.75 10.49
N ALA A 13 -13.64 -2.72 9.55
CA ALA A 13 -12.34 -3.36 9.67
C ALA A 13 -11.34 -2.67 8.72
N VAL A 14 -10.05 -2.79 9.02
CA VAL A 14 -8.96 -2.48 8.09
C VAL A 14 -8.45 -3.75 7.42
N THR A 15 -7.98 -3.64 6.18
CA THR A 15 -7.52 -4.78 5.36
C THR A 15 -6.03 -5.10 5.50
N THR A 16 -5.31 -4.30 6.30
CA THR A 16 -3.89 -4.47 6.63
C THR A 16 -3.68 -5.57 7.68
N VAL A 17 -2.46 -6.11 7.76
CA VAL A 17 -2.06 -7.12 8.76
C VAL A 17 -2.17 -6.59 10.19
N VAL A 18 -1.91 -5.30 10.37
CA VAL A 18 -1.96 -4.60 11.66
C VAL A 18 -2.96 -3.46 11.59
N ARG A 19 -3.46 -3.02 12.74
CA ARG A 19 -4.34 -1.86 12.83
C ARG A 19 -3.64 -0.60 12.30
N SER A 20 -4.39 0.25 11.63
CA SER A 20 -3.88 1.53 11.15
C SER A 20 -3.75 2.50 12.33
N PRO A 21 -2.61 3.21 12.50
CA PRO A 21 -2.51 4.29 13.48
C PRO A 21 -3.56 5.39 13.29
N ALA A 22 -4.10 5.54 12.07
CA ALA A 22 -5.16 6.50 11.78
C ALA A 22 -6.53 6.08 12.32
N LEU A 23 -6.71 4.78 12.61
CA LEU A 23 -7.93 4.11 13.07
C LEU A 23 -7.59 3.00 14.13
N PRO A 24 -7.02 3.36 15.30
CA PRO A 24 -6.49 2.40 16.27
C PRO A 24 -7.56 1.48 16.88
N ASP A 25 -8.80 1.97 16.96
CA ASP A 25 -9.93 1.22 17.52
C ASP A 25 -10.61 0.30 16.49
N THR A 26 -10.26 0.41 15.21
CA THR A 26 -10.82 -0.42 14.14
C THR A 26 -10.00 -1.72 14.01
N PRO A 27 -10.62 -2.90 14.11
CA PRO A 27 -9.90 -4.17 14.02
C PRO A 27 -9.41 -4.43 12.59
N THR A 28 -8.44 -5.34 12.45
CA THR A 28 -8.11 -5.90 11.13
C THR A 28 -9.17 -6.92 10.70
N ILE A 29 -9.25 -7.23 9.40
CA ILE A 29 -10.10 -8.35 8.93
C ILE A 29 -9.64 -9.70 9.52
N ALA A 30 -8.34 -9.86 9.77
CA ALA A 30 -7.81 -11.04 10.44
C ALA A 30 -8.31 -11.17 11.88
N GLU A 31 -8.34 -10.06 12.64
CA GLU A 31 -8.92 -9.99 13.98
C GLU A 31 -10.45 -10.18 13.96
N ALA A 32 -11.12 -9.78 12.87
CA ALA A 32 -12.56 -9.88 12.68
C ALA A 32 -13.03 -11.27 12.20
N GLY A 33 -12.15 -12.27 12.16
CA GLY A 33 -12.52 -13.67 11.90
C GLY A 33 -12.09 -14.25 10.56
N VAL A 34 -11.22 -13.59 9.80
CA VAL A 34 -10.64 -14.15 8.56
C VAL A 34 -9.10 -14.21 8.66
N PRO A 35 -8.55 -15.24 9.36
CA PRO A 35 -7.11 -15.36 9.56
C PRO A 35 -6.33 -15.32 8.24
N GLY A 36 -5.17 -14.64 8.25
CA GLY A 36 -4.30 -14.51 7.08
C GLY A 36 -4.76 -13.50 6.03
N TYR A 37 -5.89 -12.79 6.24
CA TYR A 37 -6.33 -11.74 5.33
C TYR A 37 -5.35 -10.56 5.33
N ASN A 38 -4.79 -10.25 4.15
CA ASN A 38 -3.92 -9.10 3.95
C ASN A 38 -4.07 -8.56 2.51
N VAL A 39 -4.81 -7.47 2.39
CA VAL A 39 -5.02 -6.76 1.12
C VAL A 39 -4.81 -5.28 1.38
N SER A 40 -3.57 -4.82 1.31
CA SER A 40 -3.24 -3.40 1.40
C SER A 40 -3.05 -2.80 0.01
N GLY A 41 -3.63 -1.62 -0.20
CA GLY A 41 -3.26 -0.77 -1.31
C GLY A 41 -1.88 -0.16 -1.07
N TRP A 42 -1.03 -0.13 -2.08
CA TRP A 42 0.31 0.44 -2.01
C TRP A 42 0.59 1.28 -3.26
N TYR A 43 1.52 2.21 -3.12
CA TYR A 43 1.98 3.08 -4.19
C TYR A 43 3.47 2.88 -4.40
N ALA A 44 3.91 3.05 -5.63
CA ALA A 44 5.32 2.97 -5.99
C ALA A 44 5.66 4.00 -7.06
N ILE A 45 6.92 4.43 -7.06
CA ILE A 45 7.49 5.28 -8.10
C ILE A 45 8.38 4.40 -8.97
N LEU A 46 8.12 4.41 -10.27
CA LEU A 46 8.82 3.61 -11.26
C LEU A 46 9.53 4.54 -12.25
N ALA A 47 10.71 4.14 -12.70
CA ALA A 47 11.43 4.78 -13.78
C ALA A 47 11.39 3.89 -15.04
N PRO A 48 11.61 4.44 -16.25
CA PRO A 48 11.66 3.66 -17.47
C PRO A 48 12.67 2.50 -17.41
N ALA A 49 12.37 1.42 -18.15
CA ALA A 49 13.30 0.30 -18.29
C ALA A 49 14.64 0.78 -18.89
N GLY A 50 15.75 0.31 -18.35
CA GLY A 50 17.09 0.72 -18.77
C GLY A 50 17.62 2.01 -18.13
N THR A 51 16.86 2.66 -17.24
CA THR A 51 17.38 3.81 -16.47
C THR A 51 18.70 3.43 -15.76
N PRO A 52 19.79 4.22 -15.92
CA PRO A 52 21.08 3.90 -15.32
C PRO A 52 21.00 3.73 -13.80
N ARG A 53 21.72 2.73 -13.27
CA ARG A 53 21.69 2.38 -11.84
C ARG A 53 22.01 3.58 -10.94
N ALA A 54 22.95 4.43 -11.33
CA ALA A 54 23.32 5.62 -10.57
C ALA A 54 22.14 6.61 -10.42
N ILE A 55 21.32 6.76 -11.48
CA ILE A 55 20.12 7.61 -11.46
C ILE A 55 19.04 7.00 -10.57
N VAL A 56 18.83 5.69 -10.65
CA VAL A 56 17.87 4.99 -9.77
C VAL A 56 18.26 5.14 -8.30
N GLN A 57 19.54 5.02 -7.97
CA GLN A 57 20.04 5.20 -6.61
C GLN A 57 19.89 6.64 -6.13
N LEU A 58 20.19 7.62 -6.98
CA LEU A 58 19.96 9.03 -6.69
C LEU A 58 18.48 9.30 -6.36
N LEU A 59 17.57 8.91 -7.26
CA LEU A 59 16.14 9.09 -7.07
C LEU A 59 15.64 8.40 -5.80
N ASN A 60 16.05 7.15 -5.55
CA ASN A 60 15.67 6.42 -4.35
C ASN A 60 16.10 7.15 -3.06
N ARG A 61 17.32 7.70 -3.04
CA ARG A 61 17.83 8.49 -1.90
C ARG A 61 16.98 9.73 -1.65
N GLU A 62 16.73 10.53 -2.69
CA GLU A 62 15.98 11.79 -2.56
C GLU A 62 14.51 11.53 -2.18
N ILE A 63 13.88 10.52 -2.78
CA ILE A 63 12.51 10.11 -2.44
C ILE A 63 12.44 9.63 -1.00
N ALA A 64 13.42 8.81 -0.56
CA ALA A 64 13.48 8.34 0.82
C ALA A 64 13.61 9.52 1.80
N ALA A 65 14.43 10.53 1.48
CA ALA A 65 14.55 11.73 2.30
C ALA A 65 13.24 12.53 2.37
N LEU A 66 12.57 12.74 1.23
CA LEU A 66 11.27 13.43 1.17
C LEU A 66 10.19 12.71 1.98
N LEU A 67 10.15 11.38 1.94
CA LEU A 67 9.21 10.59 2.72
C LEU A 67 9.45 10.68 4.23
N GLN A 68 10.61 11.17 4.67
CA GLN A 68 10.90 11.43 6.08
C GLN A 68 10.50 12.84 6.53
N ALA A 69 10.21 13.75 5.58
CA ALA A 69 9.82 15.12 5.86
C ALA A 69 8.51 15.15 6.69
N PRO A 70 8.43 15.95 7.78
CA PRO A 70 7.29 15.92 8.69
C PRO A 70 5.95 16.24 8.04
N ASP A 71 5.93 17.20 7.12
CA ASP A 71 4.77 17.63 6.35
C ASP A 71 4.25 16.51 5.43
N VAL A 72 5.16 15.84 4.71
CA VAL A 72 4.84 14.69 3.84
C VAL A 72 4.30 13.53 4.67
N ARG A 73 4.97 13.18 5.77
CA ARG A 73 4.54 12.13 6.69
C ARG A 73 3.16 12.40 7.27
N GLN A 74 2.94 13.63 7.72
CA GLN A 74 1.66 14.03 8.31
C GLN A 74 0.54 13.94 7.29
N ARG A 75 0.80 14.37 6.05
CA ARG A 75 -0.18 14.29 4.98
C ARG A 75 -0.55 12.84 4.65
N LEU A 76 0.44 11.98 4.44
CA LEU A 76 0.23 10.56 4.14
C LEU A 76 -0.50 9.84 5.29
N SER A 77 -0.10 10.10 6.53
CA SER A 77 -0.76 9.54 7.72
C SER A 77 -2.22 9.99 7.83
N THR A 78 -2.50 11.25 7.49
CA THR A 78 -3.88 11.78 7.47
C THR A 78 -4.75 11.05 6.44
N GLU A 79 -4.16 10.57 5.35
CA GLU A 79 -4.84 9.77 4.32
C GLU A 79 -4.86 8.26 4.65
N GLY A 80 -4.25 7.86 5.77
CA GLY A 80 -4.16 6.47 6.21
C GLY A 80 -3.07 5.66 5.53
N SER A 81 -2.19 6.32 4.77
CA SER A 81 -1.00 5.72 4.19
C SER A 81 0.13 5.65 5.21
N MET A 82 0.88 4.56 5.17
CA MET A 82 2.10 4.38 5.95
C MET A 82 3.29 4.57 5.03
N VAL A 83 4.26 5.36 5.50
CA VAL A 83 5.51 5.54 4.75
C VAL A 83 6.30 4.24 4.77
N ALA A 84 6.51 3.68 3.59
CA ALA A 84 7.42 2.57 3.35
C ALA A 84 8.60 3.09 2.52
N ALA A 85 9.76 3.24 3.15
CA ALA A 85 11.01 3.51 2.45
C ALA A 85 11.81 2.20 2.39
N GLY A 86 12.31 1.85 1.21
CA GLY A 86 13.08 0.64 0.97
C GLY A 86 14.00 0.78 -0.23
N THR A 87 14.79 -0.25 -0.49
CA THR A 87 15.69 -0.29 -1.64
C THR A 87 14.91 -0.56 -2.93
N PRO A 88 15.45 -0.16 -4.11
CA PRO A 88 14.85 -0.51 -5.39
C PRO A 88 14.64 -2.03 -5.57
N GLN A 89 15.54 -2.84 -5.01
CA GLN A 89 15.46 -4.30 -5.04
C GLN A 89 14.29 -4.83 -4.20
N GLN A 90 14.08 -4.26 -3.00
CA GLN A 90 12.94 -4.60 -2.15
C GLN A 90 11.62 -4.28 -2.83
N LEU A 91 11.54 -3.12 -3.51
CA LEU A 91 10.35 -2.76 -4.28
C LEU A 91 10.13 -3.73 -5.46
N ALA A 92 11.18 -4.08 -6.19
CA ALA A 92 11.09 -5.04 -7.30
C ALA A 92 10.62 -6.43 -6.82
N GLU A 93 11.06 -6.86 -5.63
CA GLU A 93 10.60 -8.09 -5.00
C GLU A 93 9.12 -8.00 -4.63
N HIS A 94 8.70 -6.91 -3.99
CA HIS A 94 7.31 -6.68 -3.61
C HIS A 94 6.38 -6.73 -4.83
N ILE A 95 6.75 -6.06 -5.94
CA ILE A 95 5.98 -6.09 -7.19
C ILE A 95 5.81 -7.52 -7.69
N ARG A 96 6.89 -8.33 -7.70
CA ARG A 96 6.83 -9.73 -8.15
C ARG A 96 5.91 -10.57 -7.28
N GLN A 97 5.95 -10.38 -5.97
CA GLN A 97 5.08 -11.07 -5.02
C GLN A 97 3.61 -10.69 -5.19
N GLU A 98 3.32 -9.40 -5.34
CA GLU A 98 1.96 -8.90 -5.56
C GLU A 98 1.38 -9.40 -6.89
N ILE A 99 2.15 -9.34 -7.98
CA ILE A 99 1.72 -9.90 -9.27
C ILE A 99 1.41 -11.40 -9.11
N GLY A 100 2.26 -12.16 -8.43
CA GLY A 100 2.02 -13.59 -8.17
C GLY A 100 0.74 -13.84 -7.37
N LYS A 101 0.53 -13.11 -6.27
CA LYS A 101 -0.66 -13.18 -5.41
C LYS A 101 -1.93 -12.91 -6.20
N TRP A 102 -1.97 -11.78 -6.91
CA TRP A 102 -3.17 -11.35 -7.64
C TRP A 102 -3.46 -12.21 -8.86
N THR A 103 -2.43 -12.67 -9.58
CA THR A 103 -2.59 -13.59 -10.72
C THR A 103 -3.24 -14.90 -10.28
N ARG A 104 -2.80 -15.45 -9.14
CA ARG A 104 -3.40 -16.67 -8.57
C ARG A 104 -4.86 -16.45 -8.20
N LEU A 105 -5.14 -15.37 -7.46
CA LEU A 105 -6.49 -15.03 -7.03
C LEU A 105 -7.45 -14.88 -8.23
N VAL A 106 -7.08 -14.12 -9.25
CA VAL A 106 -7.92 -13.88 -10.44
C VAL A 106 -8.26 -15.19 -11.14
N LYS A 107 -7.29 -16.11 -11.26
CA LYS A 107 -7.50 -17.42 -11.87
C LYS A 107 -8.43 -18.30 -11.03
N GLU A 108 -8.17 -18.41 -9.73
CA GLU A 108 -8.96 -19.25 -8.82
C GLU A 108 -10.41 -18.77 -8.70
N ALA A 109 -10.62 -17.45 -8.66
CA ALA A 109 -11.94 -16.84 -8.56
C ALA A 109 -12.65 -16.66 -9.92
N ASN A 110 -12.03 -17.08 -11.03
CA ASN A 110 -12.53 -16.90 -12.40
C ASN A 110 -13.01 -15.45 -12.69
N ILE A 111 -12.24 -14.46 -12.20
CA ILE A 111 -12.56 -13.04 -12.37
C ILE A 111 -12.21 -12.63 -13.80
N ARG A 112 -13.16 -11.99 -14.47
CA ARG A 112 -12.98 -11.40 -15.80
C ARG A 112 -13.19 -9.90 -15.71
N LEU A 113 -12.34 -9.14 -16.39
CA LEU A 113 -12.59 -7.73 -16.63
C LEU A 113 -13.68 -7.65 -17.69
N ASP A 114 -14.85 -7.13 -17.34
CA ASP A 114 -15.84 -6.75 -18.35
C ASP A 114 -15.27 -5.58 -19.15
N ALA A 115 -14.91 -5.86 -20.40
CA ALA A 115 -14.29 -4.91 -21.31
C ALA A 115 -15.31 -3.96 -21.97
N ASN A 116 -16.51 -3.78 -21.41
CA ASN A 116 -17.51 -2.89 -21.99
C ASN A 116 -17.25 -1.45 -21.53
N ARG A 117 -16.29 -0.80 -22.19
CA ARG A 117 -16.13 0.65 -22.27
C ARG A 117 -15.84 1.05 -23.71
#